data_AF-A0A6G8S317-F1
#
_entry.id   AF-A0A6G8S317-F1
#
_cell.length_a   1.000
_cell.length_b   1.000
_cell.length_c   1.000
_cell.angle_alpha   90.00
_cell.angle_beta   90.00
_cell.angle_gamma   90.00
#
_symmetry.space_group_name_H-M   'P 1'
#
loop_
_entity.id
_entity.type
_entity.pdbx_description
1 polymer ?
#
loop_
_entity_poly.entity_id
_entity_poly.type
_entity_poly.pdbx_seq_one_letter_code
_entity_poly.pdbx_strand_id
1 'polypeptide(L)'
;MNKILLLTSSILVSITASHANTTQNAPFKKVNHCDSDGYNGSFCSKKNIARYKNVLKTQKANFAQHYILLNIGNTDALELIALDTKTGMAYPLNYQYTGWENNQGATMKKPSFQYSISQPKVCLSGSQYDGDHPGTHETYSNIRQCFEIKKTEDEIGFETNYHDQIQYEYNEKTKTWKPYE
;
A
#
# COMPACT_ATOMS: atom_id res chain seq x y z
N MET A 1 33.74 74.80 -16.14
CA MET A 1 33.73 73.91 -14.96
C MET A 1 32.33 73.97 -14.39
N ASN A 2 31.50 72.94 -14.21
CA ASN A 2 31.54 71.49 -14.40
C ASN A 2 30.12 71.08 -14.87
N LYS A 3 29.99 70.17 -15.83
CA LYS A 3 28.70 69.58 -16.21
C LYS A 3 28.52 68.27 -15.44
N ILE A 4 27.45 68.18 -14.66
CA ILE A 4 27.05 66.98 -13.91
C ILE A 4 26.43 65.98 -14.88
N LEU A 5 27.01 64.79 -14.98
CA LEU A 5 26.50 63.67 -15.76
C LEU A 5 25.68 62.77 -14.82
N LEU A 6 24.36 62.69 -15.04
CA LEU A 6 23.48 61.76 -14.32
C LEU A 6 23.42 60.44 -15.10
N LEU A 7 24.01 59.39 -14.52
CA LEU A 7 23.85 58.01 -14.99
C LEU A 7 22.69 57.36 -14.21
N THR A 8 21.55 57.18 -14.87
CA THR A 8 20.44 56.37 -14.34
C THR A 8 20.72 54.90 -14.65
N SER A 9 20.98 54.11 -13.62
CA SER A 9 21.22 52.67 -13.72
C SER A 9 19.87 51.93 -13.66
N SER A 10 19.39 51.45 -14.80
CA SER A 10 18.17 50.64 -14.88
C SER A 10 18.47 49.20 -14.44
N ILE A 11 18.06 48.84 -13.22
CA ILE A 11 18.14 47.48 -12.70
C ILE A 11 17.00 46.66 -13.33
N LEU A 12 17.31 45.79 -14.29
CA LEU A 12 16.39 44.75 -14.75
C LEU A 12 16.30 43.66 -13.66
N VAL A 13 15.18 43.62 -12.95
CA VAL A 13 14.82 42.50 -12.08
C VAL A 13 14.26 41.39 -12.96
N SER A 14 15.10 40.43 -13.33
CA SER A 14 14.68 39.21 -14.00
C SER A 14 13.93 38.33 -13.01
N ILE A 15 12.60 38.37 -13.05
CA ILE A 15 11.74 37.44 -12.30
C ILE A 15 11.84 36.08 -12.99
N THR A 16 12.78 35.24 -12.54
CA THR A 16 12.76 33.82 -12.90
C THR A 16 11.56 33.19 -12.20
N ALA A 17 10.49 32.95 -12.96
CA ALA A 17 9.39 32.12 -12.52
C ALA A 17 9.91 30.69 -12.30
N SER A 18 10.21 30.36 -11.05
CA SER A 18 10.46 29.00 -10.60
C SER A 18 9.19 28.20 -10.86
N HIS A 19 9.13 27.52 -12.01
CA HIS A 19 8.14 26.49 -12.24
C HIS A 19 8.51 25.37 -11.26
N ALA A 20 7.91 25.40 -10.08
CA ALA A 20 7.86 24.23 -9.23
C ALA A 20 7.14 23.16 -10.06
N ASN A 21 7.92 22.25 -10.65
CA ASN A 21 7.41 21.01 -11.20
C ASN A 21 6.85 20.21 -10.03
N THR A 22 5.65 20.55 -9.59
CA THR A 22 4.83 19.65 -8.80
C THR A 22 4.54 18.51 -9.75
N THR A 23 5.30 17.42 -9.67
CA THR A 23 4.91 16.12 -10.20
C THR A 23 3.61 15.73 -9.51
N GLN A 24 2.52 16.24 -10.04
CA GLN A 24 1.19 15.98 -9.55
C GLN A 24 0.87 14.54 -9.96
N ASN A 25 0.46 13.74 -8.99
CA ASN A 25 0.04 12.37 -9.27
C ASN A 25 -1.13 12.38 -10.27
N ALA A 26 -1.20 11.33 -11.08
CA ALA A 26 -2.32 11.11 -11.97
C ALA A 26 -3.65 11.05 -11.19
N PRO A 27 -4.75 11.58 -11.75
CA PRO A 27 -6.06 11.47 -11.13
C PRO A 27 -6.50 10.00 -11.07
N PHE A 28 -7.23 9.63 -10.02
CA PHE A 28 -7.78 8.29 -9.88
C PHE A 28 -8.61 7.88 -11.11
N LYS A 29 -8.30 6.71 -11.67
CA LYS A 29 -8.95 6.16 -12.87
C LYS A 29 -9.94 5.06 -12.51
N LYS A 30 -9.45 3.94 -12.01
CA LYS A 30 -10.26 2.79 -11.58
C LYS A 30 -9.44 1.86 -10.68
N VAL A 31 -10.14 1.00 -9.96
CA VAL A 31 -9.54 -0.21 -9.37
C VAL A 31 -9.42 -1.26 -10.48
N ASN A 32 -8.33 -2.02 -10.50
CA ASN A 32 -8.09 -3.02 -11.54
C ASN A 32 -9.16 -4.12 -11.51
N HIS A 33 -9.40 -4.69 -10.32
CA HIS A 33 -10.47 -5.63 -10.01
C HIS A 33 -11.15 -5.20 -8.72
N CYS A 34 -12.49 -5.23 -8.67
CA CYS A 34 -13.22 -4.85 -7.46
C CYS A 34 -13.27 -5.98 -6.44
N ASP A 35 -13.38 -7.20 -6.95
CA ASP A 35 -13.55 -8.43 -6.21
C ASP A 35 -12.46 -9.41 -6.68
N SER A 36 -12.15 -10.41 -5.86
CA SER A 36 -11.42 -11.60 -6.28
C SER A 36 -12.31 -12.83 -6.15
N ASP A 37 -11.92 -13.94 -6.77
CA ASP A 37 -12.65 -15.22 -6.73
C ASP A 37 -12.81 -15.80 -5.30
N GLY A 38 -12.18 -15.19 -4.29
CA GLY A 38 -12.29 -15.59 -2.90
C GLY A 38 -12.67 -14.47 -1.93
N TYR A 39 -12.31 -13.20 -2.18
CA TYR A 39 -12.46 -12.12 -1.19
C TYR A 39 -13.21 -10.91 -1.78
N ASN A 40 -14.39 -10.62 -1.23
CA ASN A 40 -15.19 -9.44 -1.57
C ASN A 40 -14.82 -8.25 -0.67
N GLY A 41 -13.61 -7.73 -0.88
CA GLY A 41 -13.19 -6.50 -0.25
C GLY A 41 -14.00 -5.31 -0.75
N SER A 42 -14.31 -4.35 0.12
CA SER A 42 -15.02 -3.12 -0.27
C SER A 42 -14.17 -2.15 -1.11
N PHE A 43 -13.20 -2.65 -1.91
CA PHE A 43 -12.22 -1.86 -2.65
C PHE A 43 -12.89 -0.86 -3.59
N CYS A 44 -13.98 -1.24 -4.26
CA CYS A 44 -14.75 -0.38 -5.15
C CYS A 44 -15.91 0.38 -4.49
N SER A 45 -16.05 0.33 -3.17
CA SER A 45 -17.09 1.10 -2.47
C SER A 45 -16.92 2.61 -2.72
N LYS A 46 -18.04 3.35 -2.75
CA LYS A 46 -18.03 4.82 -2.93
C LYS A 46 -17.11 5.51 -1.91
N LYS A 47 -17.10 5.03 -0.67
CA LYS A 47 -16.24 5.51 0.42
C LYS A 47 -14.76 5.34 0.08
N ASN A 48 -14.36 4.16 -0.38
CA ASN A 48 -12.97 3.88 -0.71
C ASN A 48 -12.51 4.61 -1.97
N ILE A 49 -13.34 4.69 -3.02
CA ILE A 49 -13.03 5.49 -4.22
C ILE A 49 -12.78 6.97 -3.87
N ALA A 50 -13.60 7.56 -2.98
CA ALA A 50 -13.39 8.91 -2.51
C ALA A 50 -12.06 9.05 -1.73
N ARG A 51 -11.73 8.06 -0.90
CA ARG A 51 -10.44 7.99 -0.19
C ARG A 51 -9.27 7.92 -1.16
N TYR A 52 -9.32 7.09 -2.20
CA TYR A 52 -8.23 6.97 -3.20
C TYR A 52 -8.00 8.27 -3.96
N LYS A 53 -9.09 8.92 -4.39
CA LYS A 53 -9.02 10.26 -5.02
C LYS A 53 -8.35 11.27 -4.11
N ASN A 54 -8.65 11.27 -2.81
CA ASN A 54 -8.02 12.17 -1.86
C ASN A 54 -6.54 11.82 -1.63
N VAL A 55 -6.22 10.55 -1.45
CA VAL A 55 -4.84 10.07 -1.23
C VAL A 55 -3.94 10.42 -2.42
N LEU A 56 -4.38 10.16 -3.65
CA LEU A 56 -3.61 10.52 -4.85
C LEU A 56 -3.39 12.04 -4.97
N LYS A 57 -4.32 12.88 -4.49
CA LYS A 57 -4.14 14.34 -4.48
C LYS A 57 -3.15 14.84 -3.42
N THR A 58 -3.01 14.12 -2.31
CA THR A 58 -2.40 14.67 -1.08
C THR A 58 -1.12 13.96 -0.66
N GLN A 59 -0.89 12.72 -1.08
CA GLN A 59 0.24 11.91 -0.64
C GLN A 59 1.25 11.68 -1.77
N LYS A 60 2.53 11.56 -1.37
CA LYS A 60 3.60 11.10 -2.26
C LYS A 60 3.67 9.57 -2.22
N ALA A 61 4.23 8.98 -3.27
CA ALA A 61 4.51 7.55 -3.29
C ALA A 61 5.33 7.13 -2.06
N ASN A 62 4.92 6.04 -1.43
CA ASN A 62 5.59 5.44 -0.27
C ASN A 62 6.04 4.00 -0.54
N PHE A 63 5.64 3.42 -1.68
CA PHE A 63 5.86 2.03 -2.01
C PHE A 63 6.37 1.92 -3.45
N ALA A 64 7.47 1.17 -3.64
CA ALA A 64 8.09 0.94 -4.94
C ALA A 64 8.17 2.18 -5.84
N GLN A 65 8.61 3.30 -5.25
CA GLN A 65 8.89 4.61 -5.84
C GLN A 65 7.70 5.38 -6.44
N HIS A 66 6.67 4.71 -6.97
CA HIS A 66 5.54 5.34 -7.64
C HIS A 66 4.17 4.79 -7.23
N TYR A 67 4.11 3.94 -6.21
CA TYR A 67 2.85 3.54 -5.61
C TYR A 67 2.66 4.17 -4.24
N ILE A 68 1.40 4.37 -3.88
CA ILE A 68 0.99 4.60 -2.50
C ILE A 68 0.33 3.32 -2.01
N LEU A 69 0.98 2.61 -1.09
CA LEU A 69 0.39 1.47 -0.39
C LEU A 69 -0.49 1.97 0.75
N LEU A 70 -1.75 1.55 0.73
CA LEU A 70 -2.80 2.00 1.64
C LEU A 70 -3.49 0.80 2.28
N ASN A 71 -3.63 0.81 3.62
CA ASN A 71 -4.55 -0.10 4.30
C ASN A 71 -5.97 0.50 4.29
N ILE A 72 -6.91 -0.19 3.67
CA ILE A 72 -8.34 0.17 3.65
C ILE A 72 -9.16 -0.54 4.73
N GLY A 73 -8.58 -1.56 5.36
CA GLY A 73 -9.16 -2.25 6.51
C GLY A 73 -9.13 -1.38 7.78
N ASN A 74 -9.32 -2.03 8.92
CA ASN A 74 -9.33 -1.40 10.24
C ASN A 74 -8.04 -1.74 11.01
N THR A 75 -8.03 -1.51 12.33
CA THR A 75 -6.84 -1.79 13.15
C THR A 75 -6.59 -3.27 13.41
N ASP A 76 -7.59 -4.11 13.17
CA ASP A 76 -7.59 -5.54 13.51
C ASP A 76 -7.61 -6.42 12.24
N ALA A 77 -7.81 -5.80 11.07
CA ALA A 77 -7.75 -6.42 9.76
C ALA A 77 -7.00 -5.52 8.76
N LEU A 78 -6.01 -6.09 8.08
CA LEU A 78 -5.30 -5.46 6.96
C LEU A 78 -5.94 -5.86 5.64
N GLU A 79 -6.25 -4.85 4.83
CA GLU A 79 -6.76 -4.99 3.47
C GLU A 79 -5.98 -3.97 2.65
N LEU A 80 -4.98 -4.41 1.89
CA LEU A 80 -4.03 -3.51 1.26
C LEU A 80 -4.40 -3.23 -0.20
N ILE A 81 -4.15 -1.99 -0.63
CA ILE A 81 -4.25 -1.58 -2.02
C ILE A 81 -3.08 -0.68 -2.39
N ALA A 82 -2.53 -0.86 -3.58
CA ALA A 82 -1.51 0.02 -4.13
C ALA A 82 -2.11 0.98 -5.16
N LEU A 83 -1.93 2.28 -4.96
CA LEU A 83 -2.37 3.33 -5.87
C LEU A 83 -1.20 3.79 -6.72
N ASP A 84 -1.26 3.60 -8.03
CA ASP A 84 -0.22 4.04 -8.97
C ASP A 84 -0.31 5.55 -9.19
N THR A 85 0.70 6.28 -8.74
CA THR A 85 0.76 7.74 -8.88
C THR A 85 1.00 8.20 -10.32
N LYS A 86 1.44 7.32 -11.22
CA LYS A 86 1.70 7.63 -12.64
C LYS A 86 0.46 7.41 -13.51
N THR A 87 -0.36 6.40 -13.20
CA THR A 87 -1.50 6.01 -14.05
C THR A 87 -2.87 6.27 -13.42
N GLY A 88 -2.92 6.47 -12.10
CA GLY A 88 -4.16 6.61 -11.34
C GLY A 88 -4.91 5.28 -11.14
N MET A 89 -4.31 4.16 -11.52
CA MET A 89 -4.84 2.82 -11.31
C MET A 89 -4.65 2.38 -9.86
N ALA A 90 -5.55 1.53 -9.37
CA ALA A 90 -5.44 0.95 -8.03
C ALA A 90 -5.45 -0.58 -8.10
N TYR A 91 -4.53 -1.23 -7.39
CA TYR A 91 -4.27 -2.66 -7.44
C TYR A 91 -4.50 -3.27 -6.05
N PRO A 92 -5.63 -3.96 -5.81
CA PRO A 92 -5.89 -4.61 -4.54
C PRO A 92 -4.97 -5.80 -4.30
N LEU A 93 -4.58 -5.99 -3.04
CA LEU A 93 -4.05 -7.26 -2.55
C LEU A 93 -5.25 -8.07 -2.05
N ASN A 94 -5.57 -9.14 -2.77
CA ASN A 94 -6.82 -9.89 -2.64
C ASN A 94 -6.86 -10.87 -1.45
N TYR A 95 -6.26 -10.47 -0.32
CA TYR A 95 -6.27 -11.22 0.93
C TYR A 95 -6.51 -10.27 2.08
N GLN A 96 -7.27 -10.73 3.07
CA GLN A 96 -7.38 -10.05 4.36
C GLN A 96 -6.43 -10.72 5.35
N TYR A 97 -5.74 -9.90 6.14
CA TYR A 97 -4.89 -10.38 7.24
C TYR A 97 -5.45 -9.91 8.58
N THR A 98 -5.78 -10.86 9.46
CA THR A 98 -6.19 -10.58 10.84
C THR A 98 -5.06 -10.91 11.81
N GLY A 99 -5.32 -10.76 13.11
CA GLY A 99 -4.31 -10.91 14.14
C GLY A 99 -3.73 -12.32 14.27
N TRP A 100 -2.70 -12.42 15.11
CA TRP A 100 -2.06 -13.68 15.44
C TRP A 100 -2.82 -14.36 16.56
N GLU A 101 -3.07 -15.64 16.39
CA GLU A 101 -3.87 -16.47 17.29
C GLU A 101 -2.98 -17.39 18.13
N ASN A 102 -3.45 -17.73 19.33
CA ASN A 102 -2.87 -18.82 20.11
C ASN A 102 -3.47 -20.18 19.71
N ASN A 103 -3.05 -21.26 20.38
CA ASN A 103 -3.51 -22.62 20.08
C ASN A 103 -5.00 -22.88 20.43
N GLN A 104 -5.69 -21.89 21.01
CA GLN A 104 -7.13 -21.93 21.29
C GLN A 104 -7.94 -20.99 20.37
N GLY A 105 -7.31 -20.41 19.34
CA GLY A 105 -7.96 -19.49 18.40
C GLY A 105 -8.20 -18.08 18.95
N ALA A 106 -7.63 -17.73 20.12
CA ALA A 106 -7.74 -16.38 20.65
C ALA A 106 -6.70 -15.47 19.99
N THR A 107 -7.14 -14.34 19.44
CA THR A 107 -6.23 -13.32 18.90
C THR A 107 -5.44 -12.64 20.01
N MET A 108 -4.12 -12.78 19.97
CA MET A 108 -3.19 -12.27 20.99
C MET A 108 -2.34 -11.08 20.51
N LYS A 109 -2.25 -10.87 19.19
CA LYS A 109 -1.48 -9.77 18.59
C LYS A 109 -2.13 -9.28 17.31
N LYS A 110 -2.07 -7.97 17.04
CA LYS A 110 -2.62 -7.37 15.80
C LYS A 110 -1.85 -7.82 14.55
N PRO A 111 -2.49 -7.82 13.37
CA PRO A 111 -1.78 -8.02 12.12
C PRO A 111 -0.77 -6.90 11.89
N SER A 112 0.27 -7.18 11.12
CA SER A 112 1.28 -6.17 10.76
C SER A 112 1.77 -6.39 9.34
N PHE A 113 2.37 -5.35 8.76
CA PHE A 113 2.96 -5.43 7.43
C PHE A 113 4.21 -4.55 7.34
N GLN A 114 5.12 -4.95 6.45
CA GLN A 114 6.34 -4.22 6.12
C GLN A 114 6.45 -4.16 4.60
N TYR A 115 6.89 -3.03 4.05
CA TYR A 115 7.00 -2.84 2.60
C TYR A 115 8.27 -2.09 2.24
N SER A 116 8.72 -2.26 1.00
CA SER A 116 9.90 -1.59 0.49
C SER A 116 9.54 -0.29 -0.25
N ILE A 117 10.29 0.77 0.02
CA ILE A 117 10.17 2.04 -0.71
C ILE A 117 10.71 1.87 -2.15
N SER A 118 11.69 0.99 -2.37
CA SER A 118 12.39 0.83 -3.65
C SER A 118 11.96 -0.39 -4.47
N GLN A 119 11.38 -1.40 -3.83
CA GLN A 119 10.96 -2.65 -4.46
C GLN A 119 9.45 -2.84 -4.35
N PRO A 120 8.78 -3.46 -5.34
CA PRO A 120 7.33 -3.71 -5.33
C PRO A 120 6.92 -4.80 -4.34
N LYS A 121 7.61 -4.95 -3.20
CA LYS A 121 7.44 -6.04 -2.24
C LYS A 121 6.83 -5.57 -0.91
N VAL A 122 5.78 -6.24 -0.47
CA VAL A 122 5.15 -6.09 0.85
C VAL A 122 5.03 -7.45 1.52
N CYS A 123 5.33 -7.54 2.80
CA CYS A 123 5.14 -8.75 3.60
C CYS A 123 4.12 -8.48 4.69
N LEU A 124 3.09 -9.33 4.78
CA LEU A 124 2.05 -9.28 5.80
C LEU A 124 2.30 -10.39 6.83
N SER A 125 1.76 -10.19 8.03
CA SER A 125 2.08 -10.98 9.21
C SER A 125 0.87 -11.08 10.12
N GLY A 126 0.29 -12.28 10.23
CA GLY A 126 -0.97 -12.56 10.91
C GLY A 126 -1.66 -13.79 10.31
N SER A 127 -2.94 -13.97 10.57
CA SER A 127 -3.75 -15.02 9.92
C SER A 127 -4.32 -14.51 8.59
N GLN A 128 -4.16 -15.30 7.53
CA GLN A 128 -4.63 -14.98 6.18
C GLN A 128 -6.00 -15.60 5.91
N TYR A 129 -6.89 -14.79 5.36
CA TYR A 129 -8.21 -15.18 4.89
C TYR A 129 -8.34 -14.89 3.39
N ASP A 130 -8.95 -15.82 2.68
CA ASP A 130 -9.21 -15.76 1.24
C ASP A 130 -10.70 -15.81 0.91
N GLY A 131 -11.60 -15.56 1.87
CA GLY A 131 -13.06 -15.79 1.77
C GLY A 131 -13.99 -14.55 1.78
N ASP A 132 -15.25 -14.76 1.39
CA ASP A 132 -16.32 -13.76 1.15
C ASP A 132 -16.68 -12.84 2.34
N HIS A 133 -16.18 -13.12 3.54
CA HIS A 133 -16.44 -12.38 4.77
C HIS A 133 -15.23 -12.43 5.73
N PRO A 134 -15.08 -11.46 6.65
CA PRO A 134 -14.15 -11.61 7.77
C PRO A 134 -14.46 -12.90 8.54
N GLY A 135 -13.51 -13.84 8.60
CA GLY A 135 -13.62 -15.05 9.41
C GLY A 135 -14.30 -16.27 8.77
N THR A 136 -14.57 -16.31 7.46
CA THR A 136 -15.28 -17.46 6.83
C THR A 136 -14.39 -18.57 6.28
N HIS A 137 -13.13 -18.28 5.95
CA HIS A 137 -12.15 -19.31 5.62
C HIS A 137 -10.74 -18.80 5.94
N GLU A 138 -10.15 -19.32 7.02
CA GLU A 138 -8.74 -19.11 7.29
C GLU A 138 -7.96 -20.06 6.37
N THR A 139 -7.22 -19.50 5.41
CA THR A 139 -6.35 -20.30 4.54
C THR A 139 -5.11 -20.74 5.32
N TYR A 140 -4.57 -19.82 6.13
CA TYR A 140 -3.35 -20.02 6.89
C TYR A 140 -3.37 -19.19 8.17
N SER A 141 -3.19 -19.85 9.32
CA SER A 141 -3.06 -19.15 10.61
C SER A 141 -1.65 -18.68 10.84
N ASN A 142 -1.43 -17.55 11.52
CA ASN A 142 -0.11 -17.16 12.04
C ASN A 142 1.04 -17.27 11.03
N ILE A 143 0.91 -16.65 9.86
CA ILE A 143 1.96 -16.67 8.83
C ILE A 143 2.63 -15.32 8.65
N ARG A 144 3.82 -15.36 8.05
CA ARG A 144 4.39 -14.25 7.31
C ARG A 144 4.42 -14.61 5.83
N GLN A 145 3.80 -13.79 4.99
CA GLN A 145 3.78 -13.98 3.52
C GLN A 145 4.18 -12.69 2.84
N CYS A 146 4.98 -12.79 1.79
CA CYS A 146 5.34 -11.65 0.94
C CYS A 146 4.62 -11.69 -0.40
N PHE A 147 4.26 -10.51 -0.89
CA PHE A 147 3.59 -10.26 -2.15
C PHE A 147 4.37 -9.23 -2.94
N GLU A 148 4.33 -9.34 -4.26
CA GLU A 148 4.98 -8.41 -5.16
C GLU A 148 4.03 -7.89 -6.23
N ILE A 149 4.04 -6.59 -6.53
CA ILE A 149 3.35 -6.10 -7.72
C ILE A 149 4.17 -6.46 -8.94
N LYS A 150 3.58 -7.25 -9.84
CA LYS A 150 4.16 -7.60 -11.12
C LYS A 150 3.25 -7.24 -12.28
N LYS A 151 3.85 -7.12 -13.44
CA LYS A 151 3.17 -7.00 -14.72
C LYS A 151 3.40 -8.31 -15.49
N THR A 152 2.32 -9.02 -15.76
CA THR A 152 2.29 -10.15 -16.69
C THR A 152 1.88 -9.67 -18.08
N GLU A 153 1.74 -10.58 -19.05
CA GLU A 153 1.24 -10.23 -20.38
C GLU A 153 -0.20 -9.71 -20.33
N ASP A 154 -1.01 -10.25 -19.43
CA ASP A 154 -2.45 -10.00 -19.37
C ASP A 154 -2.86 -9.00 -18.27
N GLU A 155 -2.07 -8.84 -17.20
CA GLU A 155 -2.47 -8.03 -16.05
C GLU A 155 -1.33 -7.39 -15.25
N ILE A 156 -1.69 -6.45 -14.37
CA ILE A 156 -0.82 -5.89 -13.34
C ILE A 156 -1.53 -6.11 -12.00
N GLY A 157 -0.84 -6.73 -11.03
CA GLY A 157 -1.45 -7.07 -9.75
C GLY A 157 -0.42 -7.54 -8.72
N PHE A 158 -0.88 -7.77 -7.49
CA PHE A 158 -0.09 -8.44 -6.48
C PHE A 158 -0.03 -9.94 -6.76
N GLU A 159 1.17 -10.50 -6.75
CA GLU A 159 1.44 -11.93 -6.82
C GLU A 159 2.04 -12.42 -5.50
N THR A 160 1.63 -13.60 -5.07
CA THR A 160 2.20 -14.29 -3.90
C THR A 160 3.57 -14.87 -4.24
N ASN A 161 4.55 -14.68 -3.35
CA ASN A 161 5.80 -15.43 -3.39
C ASN A 161 5.80 -16.52 -2.32
N TYR A 162 5.34 -17.72 -2.66
CA TYR A 162 5.21 -18.83 -1.71
C TYR A 162 6.54 -19.29 -1.09
N HIS A 163 7.69 -18.98 -1.71
CA HIS A 163 9.00 -19.28 -1.11
C HIS A 163 9.31 -18.42 0.12
N ASP A 164 8.65 -17.26 0.27
CA ASP A 164 8.79 -16.39 1.43
C ASP A 164 7.79 -16.71 2.55
N GLN A 165 6.92 -17.70 2.35
CA GLN A 165 5.93 -18.09 3.36
C GLN A 165 6.62 -18.72 4.56
N ILE A 166 6.35 -18.17 5.75
CA ILE A 166 6.79 -18.74 7.01
C ILE A 166 5.55 -18.97 7.87
N GLN A 167 5.30 -20.22 8.21
CA GLN A 167 4.30 -20.63 9.19
C GLN A 167 4.87 -20.48 10.59
N TYR A 168 4.08 -20.02 11.55
CA TYR A 168 4.48 -19.96 12.95
C TYR A 168 3.51 -20.72 13.84
N GLU A 169 4.05 -21.26 14.93
CA GLU A 169 3.29 -21.89 16.00
C GLU A 169 3.41 -21.05 17.29
N TYR A 170 2.32 -20.96 18.04
CA TYR A 170 2.31 -20.29 19.33
C TYR A 170 2.90 -21.20 20.43
N ASN A 171 4.01 -20.77 21.02
CA ASN A 171 4.62 -21.47 22.13
C ASN A 171 3.98 -21.03 23.46
N GLU A 172 3.21 -21.92 24.09
CA GLU A 172 2.49 -21.63 25.34
C GLU A 172 3.41 -21.33 26.53
N LYS A 173 4.64 -21.89 26.55
CA LYS A 173 5.57 -21.70 27.67
C LYS A 173 6.24 -20.32 27.60
N THR A 174 6.69 -19.94 26.40
CA THR A 174 7.40 -18.67 26.21
C THR A 174 6.45 -17.51 25.83
N LYS A 175 5.19 -17.81 25.51
CA LYS A 175 4.18 -16.84 25.05
C LYS A 175 4.65 -16.08 23.80
N THR A 176 5.26 -16.82 22.86
CA THR A 176 5.82 -16.28 21.61
C THR A 176 5.49 -17.17 20.43
N TRP A 177 5.35 -16.59 19.25
CA TRP A 177 5.30 -17.33 17.99
C TRP A 177 6.70 -17.71 17.53
N LYS A 178 6.90 -18.97 17.17
CA LYS A 178 8.16 -19.48 16.60
C LYS A 178 7.88 -20.02 15.20
N PRO A 179 8.81 -19.83 14.24
CA PRO A 179 8.70 -20.46 12.94
C PRO A 179 8.52 -21.97 13.11
N TYR A 180 7.62 -22.56 12.33
CA TYR A 180 7.50 -23.99 12.17
C TYR A 180 8.73 -24.47 11.38
N GLU A 181 9.50 -25.39 11.95
CA GLU A 181 10.68 -26.03 11.31
C GLU A 181 10.26 -27.25 10.47
#